data_AF-A0A1H6ES66-F1
#
_entry.id   AF-A0A1H6ES66-F1
#
_cell.length_a   1.000
_cell.length_b   1.000
_cell.length_c   1.000
_cell.angle_alpha   90.00
_cell.angle_beta   90.00
_cell.angle_gamma   90.00
#
_symmetry.space_group_name_H-M   'P 1'
#
loop_
_entity.id
_entity.type
_entity.pdbx_description
1 polymer ?
#
loop_
_entity_poly.entity_id
_entity_poly.type
_entity_poly.pdbx_seq_one_letter_code
_entity_poly.pdbx_strand_id
1 'polypeptide(L)'
;MAELLRGADLILHAGDVCVPSVIDELAVYAPVHVVKGNNDGPDLVAPETLELTVDEVRIGMIHDSGPAKGRASRMRRRFPHADLVVFGHSHIPLDETEGGLRIFNPGSPTDRRRQPHGTLGVLTIERGALARAEIVNVT
;
A
#
# COMPACT_ATOMS: atom_id res chain seq x y z
N MET A 1 14.75 -5.95 4.38
CA MET A 1 13.43 -5.54 4.92
C MET A 1 13.55 -4.60 6.13
N ALA A 2 14.11 -5.03 7.26
CA ALA A 2 14.18 -4.20 8.48
C ALA A 2 14.89 -2.84 8.29
N GLU A 3 15.94 -2.77 7.45
CA GLU A 3 16.61 -1.49 7.15
C GLU A 3 15.71 -0.49 6.42
N LEU A 4 14.85 -0.98 5.50
CA LEU A 4 13.88 -0.13 4.79
C LEU A 4 12.83 0.42 5.76
N LEU A 5 12.41 -0.37 6.74
CA LEU A 5 11.44 0.06 7.75
C LEU A 5 12.02 1.10 8.71
N ARG A 6 13.29 0.94 9.14
CA ARG A 6 13.96 1.89 10.05
C ARG A 6 14.15 3.29 9.46
N GLY A 7 14.20 3.42 8.14
CA GLY A 7 14.33 4.70 7.45
C GLY A 7 13.00 5.34 7.06
N ALA A 8 11.86 4.72 7.38
CA ALA A 8 10.56 5.22 6.97
C ALA A 8 9.96 6.19 8.00
N ASP A 9 9.38 7.28 7.53
CA ASP A 9 8.59 8.19 8.37
C ASP A 9 7.16 7.68 8.61
N LEU A 10 6.68 6.79 7.74
CA LEU A 10 5.33 6.23 7.76
C LEU A 10 5.27 4.87 7.06
N ILE A 11 4.46 3.95 7.58
CA ILE A 11 4.19 2.64 6.97
C ILE A 11 2.74 2.56 6.52
N LEU A 12 2.53 2.17 5.26
CA LEU A 12 1.22 1.90 4.67
C LEU A 12 1.06 0.39 4.43
N HIS A 13 0.20 -0.28 5.19
CA HIS A 13 -0.11 -1.70 5.03
C HIS A 13 -1.39 -1.90 4.22
N ALA A 14 -1.28 -2.50 3.04
CA ALA A 14 -2.38 -2.69 2.10
C ALA A 14 -3.31 -3.88 2.44
N GLY A 15 -3.49 -4.20 3.72
CA GLY A 15 -4.25 -5.36 4.22
C GLY A 15 -3.57 -6.71 4.13
N ASP A 16 -4.26 -7.76 4.54
CA ASP A 16 -3.74 -9.12 4.72
C ASP A 16 -2.60 -9.17 5.74
N VAL A 17 -2.83 -8.53 6.89
CA VAL A 17 -1.95 -8.58 8.07
C VAL A 17 -1.99 -9.97 8.71
N CYS A 18 -3.15 -10.63 8.68
CA CYS A 18 -3.51 -11.92 9.27
C CYS A 18 -3.45 -11.98 10.80
N VAL A 19 -2.43 -11.39 11.44
CA VAL A 19 -2.24 -11.41 12.90
C VAL A 19 -2.05 -9.98 13.41
N PRO A 20 -2.89 -9.48 14.35
CA PRO A 20 -2.81 -8.10 14.83
C PRO A 20 -1.43 -7.68 15.37
N SER A 21 -0.66 -8.60 15.98
CA SER A 21 0.68 -8.31 16.52
C SER A 21 1.67 -7.82 15.45
N VAL A 22 1.45 -8.13 14.17
CA VAL A 22 2.28 -7.60 13.07
C VAL A 22 2.19 -6.08 12.99
N ILE A 23 1.03 -5.49 13.30
CA ILE A 23 0.90 -4.02 13.35
C ILE A 23 1.78 -3.46 14.48
N ASP A 24 1.76 -4.10 15.65
CA ASP A 24 2.58 -3.69 16.80
C ASP A 24 4.08 -3.80 16.47
N GLU A 25 4.50 -4.87 15.80
CA GLU A 25 5.87 -5.06 15.34
C GLU A 25 6.31 -4.00 14.33
N LEU A 26 5.43 -3.61 13.40
CA LEU A 26 5.69 -2.54 12.43
C LEU A 26 5.71 -1.16 13.10
N ALA A 27 4.86 -0.94 14.09
CA ALA A 27 4.75 0.31 14.83
C ALA A 27 6.01 0.66 15.65
N VAL A 28 6.89 -0.31 15.90
CA VAL A 28 8.23 -0.06 16.47
C VAL A 28 9.11 0.77 15.53
N TYR A 29 8.88 0.71 14.22
CA TYR A 29 9.69 1.41 13.22
C TYR A 29 9.13 2.78 12.87
N ALA A 30 7.83 2.88 12.60
CA ALA A 30 7.16 4.12 12.21
C ALA A 30 5.63 4.00 12.43
N PRO A 31 4.87 5.12 12.46
CA PRO A 31 3.42 5.07 12.49
C PRO A 31 2.85 4.23 11.34
N VAL A 32 1.84 3.40 11.64
CA VAL A 32 1.25 2.45 10.69
C VAL A 32 -0.17 2.85 10.35
N HIS A 33 -0.45 2.97 9.05
CA HIS A 33 -1.79 3.02 8.51
C HIS A 33 -2.11 1.71 7.79
N VAL A 34 -3.27 1.13 8.09
CA VAL A 34 -3.66 -0.19 7.60
C VAL A 34 -5.10 -0.15 7.10
N VAL A 35 -5.37 -0.89 6.03
CA VAL A 35 -6.72 -1.25 5.58
C VAL A 35 -6.92 -2.75 5.74
N LYS A 36 -8.17 -3.18 5.87
CA LYS A 36 -8.52 -4.60 6.02
C LYS A 36 -8.37 -5.34 4.69
N GLY A 37 -7.73 -6.51 4.71
CA GLY A 37 -7.64 -7.45 3.60
C GLY A 37 -8.57 -8.65 3.74
N ASN A 38 -8.64 -9.46 2.69
CA ASN A 38 -9.59 -10.59 2.63
C ASN A 38 -9.20 -11.76 3.56
N ASN A 39 -7.94 -11.82 3.99
CA ASN A 39 -7.44 -12.82 4.93
C ASN A 39 -7.48 -12.34 6.39
N ASP A 40 -7.89 -11.09 6.63
CA ASP A 40 -7.91 -10.49 7.97
C ASP A 40 -9.18 -10.86 8.74
N GLY A 41 -8.99 -11.56 9.86
CA GLY A 41 -10.05 -12.00 10.76
C GLY A 41 -10.79 -10.86 11.47
N PRO A 42 -11.83 -11.19 12.26
CA PRO A 42 -12.61 -10.21 13.02
C PRO A 42 -11.82 -9.55 14.16
N ASP A 43 -10.73 -10.17 14.58
CA ASP A 43 -9.75 -9.70 15.56
C ASP A 43 -8.88 -8.53 15.04
N LEU A 44 -8.74 -8.38 13.72
CA LEU A 44 -8.12 -7.21 13.12
C LEU A 44 -9.13 -6.07 12.94
N VAL A 45 -8.98 -5.03 13.77
CA VAL A 45 -9.76 -3.79 13.68
C VAL A 45 -9.05 -2.81 12.74
N ALA A 46 -9.43 -2.84 11.45
CA ALA A 46 -8.97 -1.92 10.43
C ALA A 46 -10.13 -1.54 9.49
N PRO A 47 -10.13 -0.33 8.91
CA PRO A 47 -11.16 0.07 7.96
C PRO A 47 -10.99 -0.62 6.60
N GLU A 48 -12.08 -0.81 5.86
CA GLU A 48 -12.03 -1.32 4.48
C GLU A 48 -11.28 -0.38 3.53
N THR A 49 -11.39 0.93 3.77
CA THR A 49 -10.68 1.97 3.02
C THR A 49 -10.21 3.07 3.95
N LEU A 50 -9.09 3.69 3.61
CA LEU A 50 -8.53 4.83 4.33
C LEU A 50 -8.13 5.93 3.36
N GLU A 51 -8.34 7.19 3.74
CA GLU A 51 -7.84 8.36 3.02
C GLU A 51 -7.01 9.21 3.98
N LEU A 52 -5.84 9.64 3.55
CA LEU A 52 -4.91 10.44 4.34
C LEU A 52 -4.11 11.38 3.44
N THR A 53 -3.53 12.42 4.03
CA THR A 53 -2.64 13.34 3.34
C THR A 53 -1.27 13.32 4.00
N VAL A 54 -0.22 13.10 3.21
CA VAL A 54 1.18 13.10 3.66
C VAL A 54 1.93 14.13 2.84
N ASP A 55 2.43 15.20 3.50
CA ASP A 55 3.10 16.33 2.84
C ASP A 55 2.37 16.74 1.53
N GLU A 56 1.12 17.21 1.68
CA GLU A 56 0.20 17.63 0.60
C GLU A 56 -0.28 16.54 -0.39
N VAL A 57 0.35 15.37 -0.43
CA VAL A 57 -0.04 14.25 -1.29
C VAL A 57 -1.25 13.53 -0.70
N ARG A 58 -2.36 13.49 -1.44
CA ARG A 58 -3.59 12.78 -1.04
C ARG A 58 -3.48 11.30 -1.40
N ILE A 59 -3.52 10.45 -0.40
CA ILE A 59 -3.36 9.01 -0.52
C ILE A 59 -4.70 8.33 -0.19
N GLY A 60 -5.19 7.50 -1.11
CA GLY A 60 -6.25 6.53 -0.86
C GLY A 60 -5.66 5.14 -0.63
N MET A 61 -6.29 4.35 0.24
CA MET A 61 -5.90 2.97 0.51
C MET A 61 -7.11 2.05 0.46
N ILE A 62 -6.93 0.89 -0.15
CA ILE A 62 -7.92 -0.20 -0.21
C ILE A 62 -7.19 -1.52 -0.45
N HIS A 63 -7.61 -2.63 0.14
CA HIS A 63 -6.92 -3.91 -0.13
C HIS A 63 -7.17 -4.41 -1.56
N ASP A 64 -8.44 -4.58 -1.97
CA ASP A 64 -8.78 -5.07 -3.30
C ASP A 64 -9.24 -3.94 -4.24
N SER A 65 -8.48 -3.72 -5.31
CA SER A 65 -8.82 -2.75 -6.37
C SER A 65 -9.74 -3.32 -7.46
N GLY A 66 -10.06 -4.61 -7.36
CA GLY A 66 -10.81 -5.38 -8.33
C GLY A 66 -10.00 -5.81 -9.56
N PRO A 67 -10.69 -6.22 -10.64
CA PRO A 67 -10.07 -6.74 -11.85
C PRO A 67 -9.04 -5.78 -12.46
N ALA A 68 -8.10 -6.28 -13.26
CA ALA A 68 -7.12 -5.41 -13.94
C ALA A 68 -7.79 -4.43 -14.93
N LYS A 69 -8.74 -4.93 -15.73
CA LYS A 69 -9.41 -4.12 -16.77
C LYS A 69 -10.22 -2.98 -16.14
N GLY A 70 -9.84 -1.73 -16.42
CA GLY A 70 -10.51 -0.53 -15.90
C GLY A 70 -10.25 -0.24 -14.41
N ARG A 71 -9.16 -0.80 -13.86
CA ARG A 71 -8.77 -0.63 -12.45
C ARG A 71 -8.54 0.83 -12.09
N ALA A 72 -7.68 1.53 -12.83
CA ALA A 72 -7.36 2.92 -12.55
C ALA A 72 -8.61 3.80 -12.59
N SER A 73 -9.48 3.64 -13.59
CA SER A 73 -10.75 4.38 -13.64
C SER A 73 -11.70 4.06 -12.47
N ARG A 74 -11.73 2.81 -11.97
CA ARG A 74 -12.46 2.46 -10.74
C ARG A 74 -11.87 3.14 -9.52
N MET A 75 -10.55 3.10 -9.37
CA MET A 75 -9.86 3.75 -8.25
C MET A 75 -10.06 5.26 -8.27
N ARG A 76 -10.00 5.90 -9.44
CA ARG A 76 -10.33 7.33 -9.59
C ARG A 76 -11.77 7.63 -9.18
N ARG A 77 -12.75 6.78 -9.51
CA ARG A 77 -14.14 6.97 -9.03
C ARG A 77 -14.28 6.79 -7.52
N ARG A 78 -13.53 5.85 -6.94
CA ARG A 78 -13.59 5.53 -5.51
C ARG A 78 -12.86 6.57 -4.64
N PHE A 79 -11.78 7.14 -5.18
CA PHE A 79 -10.94 8.16 -4.54
C PHE A 79 -10.77 9.35 -5.51
N PRO A 80 -11.80 10.20 -5.68
CA PRO A 80 -11.82 11.26 -6.68
C PRO A 80 -10.65 12.24 -6.57
N HIS A 81 -10.22 12.51 -5.34
CA HIS A 81 -9.19 13.49 -5.04
C HIS A 81 -7.81 12.88 -4.79
N ALA A 82 -7.66 11.56 -4.77
CA ALA A 82 -6.36 10.96 -4.52
C ALA A 82 -5.37 11.27 -5.65
N ASP A 83 -4.13 11.52 -5.26
CA ASP A 83 -2.96 11.61 -6.13
C ASP A 83 -2.32 10.21 -6.26
N LEU A 84 -2.39 9.43 -5.18
CA LEU A 84 -1.92 8.05 -5.09
C LEU A 84 -3.00 7.14 -4.48
N VAL A 85 -3.22 5.96 -5.05
CA VAL A 85 -4.00 4.89 -4.41
C VAL A 85 -3.11 3.66 -4.18
N VAL A 86 -2.92 3.29 -2.92
CA VAL A 86 -2.18 2.08 -2.53
C VAL A 86 -3.16 0.92 -2.36
N PHE A 87 -2.87 -0.22 -2.99
CA PHE A 87 -3.69 -1.42 -2.90
C PHE A 87 -2.89 -2.73 -2.89
N GLY A 88 -3.57 -3.84 -2.58
CA GLY A 88 -2.99 -5.17 -2.41
C GLY A 88 -3.70 -6.27 -3.20
N HIS A 89 -3.96 -7.40 -2.54
CA HIS A 89 -4.70 -8.58 -3.01
C HIS A 89 -4.02 -9.49 -4.05
N SER A 90 -3.44 -8.94 -5.12
CA SER A 90 -2.88 -9.76 -6.22
C SER A 90 -1.54 -10.41 -5.89
N HIS A 91 -0.76 -9.77 -5.00
CA HIS A 91 0.67 -10.01 -4.74
C HIS A 91 1.55 -9.79 -5.98
N ILE A 92 1.01 -9.13 -7.00
CA ILE A 92 1.72 -8.75 -8.22
C ILE A 92 2.05 -7.27 -8.07
N PRO A 93 3.35 -6.92 -7.94
CA PRO A 93 3.75 -5.54 -7.83
C PRO A 93 3.30 -4.74 -9.06
N LEU A 94 2.81 -3.53 -8.83
CA LEU A 94 2.25 -2.69 -9.89
C LEU A 94 2.45 -1.23 -9.57
N ASP A 95 2.83 -0.47 -10.58
CA ASP A 95 2.94 0.98 -10.52
C ASP A 95 2.45 1.55 -11.86
N GLU A 96 1.24 2.10 -11.85
CA GLU A 96 0.56 2.60 -13.04
C GLU A 96 0.04 4.01 -12.79
N THR A 97 0.09 4.86 -13.82
CA THR A 97 -0.50 6.21 -13.77
C THR A 97 -1.47 6.39 -14.93
N GLU A 98 -2.72 6.75 -14.63
CA GLU A 98 -3.77 7.01 -15.62
C GLU A 98 -4.64 8.18 -15.15
N GLY A 99 -4.91 9.15 -16.02
CA GLY A 99 -5.79 10.28 -15.70
C GLY A 99 -5.35 11.08 -14.46
N GLY A 100 -4.04 11.26 -14.29
CA GLY A 100 -3.43 11.96 -13.14
C GLY A 100 -3.58 11.24 -11.81
N LEU A 101 -4.05 9.99 -11.78
CA LEU A 101 -4.02 9.13 -10.60
C LEU A 101 -2.89 8.13 -10.76
N ARG A 102 -2.02 8.02 -9.75
CA ARG A 102 -1.12 6.89 -9.63
C ARG A 102 -1.77 5.80 -8.79
N ILE A 103 -1.76 4.56 -9.26
CA ILE A 103 -2.17 3.39 -8.48
C ILE A 103 -0.95 2.51 -8.24
N PHE A 104 -0.82 2.00 -7.03
CA PHE A 104 0.40 1.34 -6.59
C PHE A 104 0.08 0.09 -5.76
N ASN A 105 0.68 -1.03 -6.14
CA ASN A 105 0.64 -2.28 -5.39
C ASN A 105 2.08 -2.68 -5.05
N PRO A 106 2.45 -2.74 -3.75
CA PRO A 106 3.81 -3.08 -3.34
C PRO A 106 4.17 -4.54 -3.61
N GLY A 107 3.21 -5.38 -3.98
CA GLY A 107 3.33 -6.83 -4.01
C GLY A 107 3.14 -7.42 -2.63
N SER A 108 3.95 -8.42 -2.29
CA SER A 108 3.95 -9.04 -0.97
C SER A 108 5.38 -9.37 -0.54
N PRO A 109 5.80 -8.99 0.67
CA PRO A 109 7.14 -9.31 1.18
C PRO A 109 7.28 -10.77 1.61
N THR A 110 6.18 -11.45 1.94
CA THR A 110 6.17 -12.75 2.61
C THR A 110 5.46 -13.85 1.82
N ASP A 111 4.41 -13.54 1.07
CA ASP A 111 3.74 -14.48 0.17
C ASP A 111 3.95 -14.07 -1.28
N ARG A 112 4.95 -14.67 -1.90
CA ARG A 112 5.31 -14.37 -3.29
C ARG A 112 4.26 -14.81 -4.30
N ARG A 113 3.35 -15.73 -3.95
CA ARG A 113 2.52 -16.48 -4.91
C ARG A 113 3.34 -16.97 -6.12
N ARG A 114 3.24 -16.27 -7.25
CA ARG A 114 3.93 -16.59 -8.52
C ARG A 114 5.14 -15.69 -8.82
N GLN A 115 5.47 -14.75 -7.93
CA GLN A 115 6.56 -13.79 -8.12
C GLN A 115 7.94 -14.39 -7.78
N PRO A 116 9.01 -13.95 -8.46
CA PRO A 116 10.37 -14.44 -8.24
C PRO A 116 10.99 -13.98 -6.91
N HIS A 117 10.49 -12.88 -6.32
CA HIS A 117 10.97 -12.32 -5.05
C HIS A 117 9.79 -11.77 -4.22
N GLY A 118 9.96 -11.73 -2.90
CA GLY A 118 9.14 -10.90 -2.03
C GLY A 118 9.47 -9.44 -2.30
N THR A 119 8.48 -8.57 -2.21
CA THR A 119 8.60 -7.16 -2.61
C THR A 119 8.00 -6.21 -1.59
N LEU A 120 8.55 -5.00 -1.54
CA LEU A 120 8.01 -3.86 -0.79
C LEU A 120 7.94 -2.62 -1.68
N GLY A 121 6.99 -1.75 -1.36
CA GLY A 121 6.93 -0.39 -1.91
C GLY A 121 7.78 0.56 -1.08
N VAL A 122 8.58 1.40 -1.74
CA VAL A 122 9.24 2.55 -1.12
C VAL A 122 8.75 3.81 -1.84
N LEU A 123 8.10 4.69 -1.08
CA LEU A 123 7.55 5.94 -1.58
C LEU A 123 8.35 7.09 -0.97
N THR A 124 8.77 8.05 -1.80
CA THR A 124 9.46 9.25 -1.37
C THR A 124 8.62 10.45 -1.75
N ILE A 125 8.19 11.21 -0.75
CA ILE A 125 7.45 12.46 -0.92
C ILE A 125 8.41 13.60 -0.54
N GLU A 126 8.56 14.56 -1.44
CA GLU A 126 9.40 15.73 -1.23
C GLU A 126 8.70 16.97 -1.77
N ARG A 127 8.65 18.03 -0.95
CA ARG A 127 8.13 19.35 -1.34
C ARG A 127 6.68 19.25 -1.88
N GLY A 128 5.82 18.55 -1.16
CA GLY A 128 4.40 18.46 -1.51
C GLY A 128 4.05 17.44 -2.60
N ALA A 129 5.01 16.62 -3.06
CA ALA A 129 4.82 15.76 -4.23
C ALA A 129 5.51 14.40 -4.10
N LEU A 130 4.90 13.37 -4.71
CA LEU A 130 5.48 12.03 -4.81
C LEU A 130 6.68 12.04 -5.78
N ALA A 131 7.87 12.26 -5.24
CA ALA A 131 9.13 12.35 -5.99
C ALA A 131 9.60 10.98 -6.52
N ARG A 132 9.38 9.91 -5.77
CA ARG A 132 9.78 8.54 -6.15
C ARG A 132 8.74 7.53 -5.65
N ALA A 133 8.51 6.49 -6.44
CA ALA A 133 7.87 5.27 -5.97
C ALA A 133 8.59 4.08 -6.60
N GLU A 134 8.93 3.10 -5.78
CA GLU A 134 9.72 1.97 -6.19
C GLU A 134 9.21 0.69 -5.58
N ILE A 135 9.43 -0.40 -6.31
CA ILE A 135 9.20 -1.75 -5.82
C ILE A 135 10.58 -2.38 -5.65
N VAL A 136 10.90 -2.76 -4.43
CA VAL A 136 12.21 -3.32 -4.06
C VAL A 136 12.06 -4.79 -3.66
N ASN A 137 13.00 -5.62 -4.12
CA ASN A 137 13.05 -7.02 -3.74
C ASN A 137 13.60 -7.15 -2.30
N VAL A 138 13.01 -8.04 -1.51
CA VAL A 138 13.37 -8.24 -0.09
C VAL A 138 13.71 -9.69 0.27
N THR A 139 13.72 -10.60 -0.70
CA THR A 139 14.12 -12.01 -0.56
C THR A 139 14.95 -12.48 -1.74
#